data_AF-A0A2E8BED4-F1
#
_entry.id   AF-A0A2E8BED4-F1
#
_cell.length_a   1.000
_cell.length_b   1.000
_cell.length_c   1.000
_cell.angle_alpha   90.00
_cell.angle_beta   90.00
_cell.angle_gamma   90.00
#
_symmetry.space_group_name_H-M   'P 1'
#
loop_
_entity.id
_entity.type
_entity.pdbx_description
1 polymer ?
#
loop_
_entity_poly.entity_id
_entity_poly.type
_entity_poly.pdbx_seq_one_letter_code
_entity_poly.pdbx_strand_id
1 'polypeptide(L)'
;MSRLVALPLRRKEMMVAMSYLRLAAGSGEDSVIRRIINTPRRGVGKGALERVGEFAGREGIGFLEALSRADEAGVVGKPLAGIGSFLLLREALVSQNTEKSVAVLQAVLDGSGYLAELRTGSDDDSERLKNLEDLESAVAGFDDVAGLLEQIDELDSVEDRPRPKTASLFETMTLERITLQDALELLSLPRTVGVDPTDGLEITVQNGRFGPYLKKGSDSRSLANEEQLLTVTLEECLALLAQPKRRGRSAVRQPLRELGEDPESGKTMILKDGSWGPYVTDGEYNASLGRGDSIEELTDERAAELLAERRAKGPPGKKKRSSRKK
;
A
#
# COMPACT_ATOMS: atom_id res chain seq x y z
N MET A 1 10.78 25.59 7.73
CA MET A 1 10.87 24.19 7.29
C MET A 1 11.53 24.17 5.92
N SER A 2 12.47 23.25 5.67
CA SER A 2 13.11 23.12 4.36
C SER A 2 12.05 22.90 3.28
N ARG A 3 12.13 23.63 2.15
CA ARG A 3 11.18 23.50 1.03
C ARG A 3 11.10 22.06 0.50
N LEU A 4 12.16 21.28 0.69
CA LEU A 4 12.22 19.85 0.34
C LEU A 4 11.15 19.00 1.02
N VAL A 5 10.77 19.31 2.28
CA VAL A 5 9.81 18.50 3.05
C VAL A 5 8.41 18.49 2.42
N ALA A 6 8.05 19.57 1.71
CA ALA A 6 6.75 19.69 1.06
C ALA A 6 6.70 19.01 -0.32
N LEU A 7 7.86 18.60 -0.86
CA LEU A 7 7.94 18.01 -2.19
C LEU A 7 7.62 16.52 -2.19
N PRO A 8 7.00 16.00 -3.26
CA PRO A 8 6.69 14.58 -3.37
C PRO A 8 7.92 13.78 -3.83
N LEU A 9 9.02 13.78 -3.05
CA LEU A 9 10.34 13.23 -3.43
C LEU A 9 10.32 11.76 -3.88
N ARG A 10 9.32 10.96 -3.45
CA ARG A 10 9.14 9.55 -3.85
C ARG A 10 8.41 9.36 -5.19
N ARG A 11 7.98 10.43 -5.87
CA ARG A 11 7.46 10.35 -7.24
C ARG A 11 8.57 9.96 -8.21
N LYS A 12 8.20 9.33 -9.33
CA LYS A 12 9.18 8.69 -10.23
C LYS A 12 10.17 9.71 -10.80
N GLU A 13 9.65 10.84 -11.27
CA GLU A 13 10.41 11.95 -11.84
C GLU A 13 11.36 12.59 -10.82
N MET A 14 10.91 12.74 -9.58
CA MET A 14 11.72 13.27 -8.48
C MET A 14 12.86 12.32 -8.14
N MET A 15 12.56 11.02 -7.99
CA MET A 15 13.58 10.00 -7.75
C MET A 15 14.59 9.91 -8.90
N VAL A 16 14.16 10.10 -10.16
CA VAL A 16 15.07 10.13 -11.32
C VAL A 16 16.01 11.34 -11.23
N ALA A 17 15.47 12.54 -11.00
CA ALA A 17 16.26 13.76 -10.84
C ALA A 17 17.28 13.65 -9.68
N MET A 18 16.85 13.17 -8.52
CA MET A 18 17.72 12.93 -7.36
C MET A 18 18.80 11.88 -7.66
N SER A 19 18.48 10.86 -8.45
CA SER A 19 19.45 9.83 -8.84
C SER A 19 20.51 10.38 -9.78
N TYR A 20 20.15 11.30 -10.68
CA TYR A 20 21.11 12.02 -11.51
C TYR A 20 21.99 12.96 -10.68
N LEU A 21 21.44 13.67 -9.69
CA LEU A 21 22.22 14.46 -8.74
C LEU A 21 23.22 13.59 -7.96
N ARG A 22 22.78 12.43 -7.45
CA ARG A 22 23.66 11.46 -6.80
C ARG A 22 24.75 10.95 -7.75
N LEU A 23 24.42 10.69 -9.02
CA LEU A 23 25.40 10.28 -10.04
C LEU A 23 26.45 11.38 -10.28
N ALA A 24 26.03 12.65 -10.38
CA ALA A 24 26.91 13.81 -10.53
C ALA A 24 27.81 14.01 -9.30
N ALA A 25 27.30 13.73 -8.11
CA ALA A 25 28.07 13.69 -6.87
C ALA A 25 29.01 12.46 -6.77
N GLY A 26 29.06 11.60 -7.81
CA GLY A 26 29.96 10.46 -7.88
C GLY A 26 29.42 9.15 -7.29
N SER A 27 28.13 9.09 -6.91
CA SER A 27 27.53 7.87 -6.37
C SER A 27 27.61 6.70 -7.36
N GLY A 28 28.13 5.58 -6.88
CA GLY A 28 28.18 4.29 -7.57
C GLY A 28 27.10 3.31 -7.13
N GLU A 29 26.08 3.77 -6.39
CA GLU A 29 25.05 2.90 -5.83
C GLU A 29 24.23 2.20 -6.94
N ASP A 30 24.09 0.88 -6.84
CA ASP A 30 23.39 0.06 -7.83
C ASP A 30 21.93 0.55 -8.04
N SER A 31 21.22 0.88 -6.95
CA SER A 31 19.82 1.32 -7.02
C SER A 31 19.65 2.63 -7.80
N VAL A 32 20.58 3.57 -7.61
CA VAL A 32 20.65 4.86 -8.31
C VAL A 32 20.90 4.62 -9.79
N ILE A 33 21.93 3.84 -10.14
CA ILE A 33 22.32 3.59 -11.53
C ILE A 33 21.21 2.87 -12.29
N ARG A 34 20.61 1.82 -11.70
CA ARG A 34 19.50 1.09 -12.34
C ARG A 34 18.29 1.96 -12.62
N ARG A 35 18.04 2.98 -11.80
CA ARG A 35 16.92 3.92 -11.98
C ARG A 35 17.10 4.80 -13.22
N ILE A 36 18.33 5.22 -13.52
CA ILE A 36 18.63 6.26 -14.52
C ILE A 36 19.29 5.74 -15.79
N ILE A 37 19.91 4.56 -15.78
CA ILE A 37 20.67 4.04 -16.93
C ILE A 37 19.84 3.98 -18.22
N ASN A 38 18.55 3.71 -18.11
CA ASN A 38 17.61 3.66 -19.24
C ASN A 38 16.45 4.66 -19.09
N THR A 39 16.64 5.73 -18.30
CA THR A 39 15.70 6.85 -18.14
C THR A 39 16.45 8.17 -18.35
N PRO A 40 16.48 8.76 -19.56
CA PRO A 40 15.75 8.36 -20.77
C PRO A 40 16.19 7.06 -21.41
N ARG A 41 15.37 6.54 -22.33
CA ARG A 41 15.65 5.29 -23.03
C ARG A 41 17.00 5.35 -23.77
N ARG A 42 17.94 4.49 -23.36
CA ARG A 42 19.25 4.29 -24.00
C ARG A 42 19.40 2.92 -24.67
N GLY A 43 18.33 2.13 -24.71
CA GLY A 43 18.36 0.79 -25.30
C GLY A 43 19.02 -0.26 -24.40
N VAL A 44 19.22 0.05 -23.12
CA VAL A 44 19.77 -0.89 -22.13
C VAL A 44 18.64 -1.72 -21.55
N GLY A 45 18.40 -2.89 -22.16
CA GLY A 45 17.33 -3.80 -21.76
C GLY A 45 17.63 -4.61 -20.48
N LYS A 46 16.58 -5.21 -19.90
CA LYS A 46 16.66 -6.02 -18.66
C LYS A 46 17.75 -7.10 -18.73
N GLY A 47 17.81 -7.86 -19.82
CA GLY A 47 18.81 -8.94 -19.98
C GLY A 47 20.26 -8.46 -20.13
N ALA A 48 20.50 -7.19 -20.49
CA ALA A 48 21.84 -6.62 -20.42
C ALA A 48 22.21 -6.28 -18.96
N LEU A 49 21.29 -5.66 -18.23
CA LEU A 49 21.48 -5.31 -16.81
C LEU A 49 21.63 -6.53 -15.90
N GLU A 50 20.95 -7.64 -16.22
CA GLU A 50 21.09 -8.92 -15.52
C GLU A 50 22.50 -9.50 -15.72
N ARG A 51 22.99 -9.57 -16.97
CA ARG A 51 24.35 -10.04 -17.27
C ARG A 51 25.43 -9.20 -16.60
N VAL A 52 25.27 -7.87 -16.61
CA VAL A 52 26.19 -6.97 -15.88
C VAL A 52 26.13 -7.23 -14.37
N GLY A 53 24.95 -7.47 -13.81
CA GLY A 53 24.80 -7.79 -12.39
C GLY A 53 25.42 -9.13 -12.00
N GLU A 54 25.24 -10.16 -12.83
CA GLU A 54 25.87 -11.48 -12.65
C GLU A 54 27.39 -11.39 -12.75
N PHE A 55 27.90 -10.62 -13.71
CA PHE A 55 29.31 -10.33 -13.85
C PHE A 55 29.86 -9.59 -12.63
N ALA A 56 29.17 -8.55 -12.16
CA ALA A 56 29.53 -7.82 -10.94
C ALA A 56 29.66 -8.77 -9.75
N GLY A 57 28.68 -9.65 -9.56
CA GLY A 57 28.68 -10.65 -8.48
C GLY A 57 29.80 -11.69 -8.62
N ARG A 58 30.10 -12.14 -9.85
CA ARG A 58 31.17 -13.11 -10.12
C ARG A 58 32.56 -12.54 -9.87
N GLU A 59 32.79 -11.31 -10.30
CA GLU A 59 34.09 -10.63 -10.18
C GLU A 59 34.27 -9.94 -8.82
N GLY A 60 33.20 -9.82 -8.02
CA GLY A 60 33.23 -9.14 -6.71
C GLY A 60 33.38 -7.62 -6.82
N ILE A 61 32.90 -7.02 -7.92
CA ILE A 61 33.01 -5.58 -8.20
C ILE A 61 31.65 -4.88 -8.10
N GLY A 62 31.66 -3.55 -7.99
CA GLY A 62 30.42 -2.76 -7.98
C GLY A 62 29.70 -2.76 -9.34
N PHE A 63 28.38 -2.53 -9.33
CA PHE A 63 27.58 -2.51 -10.56
C PHE A 63 28.06 -1.46 -11.58
N LEU A 64 28.50 -0.28 -11.10
CA LEU A 64 29.07 0.75 -11.96
C LEU A 64 30.35 0.30 -12.66
N GLU A 65 31.23 -0.36 -11.92
CA GLU A 65 32.49 -0.89 -12.46
C GLU A 65 32.21 -2.00 -13.48
N ALA A 66 31.25 -2.89 -13.19
CA ALA A 66 30.79 -3.90 -14.13
C ALA A 66 30.21 -3.30 -15.42
N LEU A 67 29.54 -2.14 -15.36
CA LEU A 67 29.08 -1.43 -16.56
C LEU A 67 30.24 -0.97 -17.44
N SER A 68 31.37 -0.54 -16.85
CA SER A 68 32.56 -0.15 -17.62
C SER A 68 33.21 -1.32 -18.37
N ARG A 69 32.91 -2.55 -17.94
CA ARG A 69 33.36 -3.83 -18.51
C ARG A 69 32.21 -4.65 -19.06
N ALA A 70 31.15 -3.99 -19.56
CA ALA A 70 29.93 -4.66 -19.98
C ALA A 70 30.14 -5.62 -21.18
N ASP A 71 31.15 -5.37 -22.01
CA ASP A 71 31.59 -6.26 -23.08
C ASP A 71 32.13 -7.59 -22.54
N GLU A 72 32.91 -7.57 -21.45
CA GLU A 72 33.38 -8.77 -20.75
C GLU A 72 32.22 -9.54 -20.10
N ALA A 73 31.16 -8.84 -19.69
CA ALA A 73 29.90 -9.43 -19.24
C ALA A 73 29.06 -10.03 -20.39
N GLY A 74 29.58 -10.01 -21.63
CA GLY A 74 28.93 -10.53 -22.83
C GLY A 74 27.83 -9.61 -23.40
N VAL A 75 27.73 -8.36 -22.93
CA VAL A 75 26.79 -7.39 -23.50
C VAL A 75 27.32 -6.91 -24.85
N VAL A 76 26.47 -6.94 -25.87
CA VAL A 76 26.84 -6.59 -27.26
C VAL A 76 25.76 -5.73 -27.91
N GLY A 77 26.11 -5.05 -29.00
CA GLY A 77 25.16 -4.30 -29.85
C GLY A 77 24.57 -3.06 -29.16
N LYS A 78 23.27 -2.81 -29.38
CA LYS A 78 22.57 -1.61 -28.89
C LYS A 78 22.69 -1.40 -27.37
N PRO A 79 22.52 -2.43 -26.51
CA PRO A 79 22.72 -2.26 -25.07
C PRO A 79 24.14 -1.82 -24.69
N LEU A 80 25.18 -2.35 -25.35
CA LEU A 80 26.57 -1.97 -25.07
C LEU A 80 26.81 -0.49 -25.44
N ALA A 81 26.32 -0.06 -26.60
CA ALA A 81 26.39 1.35 -27.00
C ALA A 81 25.63 2.27 -26.02
N GLY A 82 24.44 1.85 -25.56
CA GLY A 82 23.66 2.59 -24.57
C GLY A 82 24.37 2.73 -23.21
N ILE A 83 25.05 1.68 -22.76
CA ILE A 83 25.90 1.71 -21.55
C ILE A 83 27.07 2.69 -21.76
N GLY A 84 27.75 2.63 -22.91
CA GLY A 84 28.84 3.56 -23.24
C GLY A 84 28.38 5.03 -23.22
N SER A 85 27.24 5.35 -23.83
CA SER A 85 26.66 6.69 -23.79
C SER A 85 26.32 7.15 -22.36
N PHE A 86 25.83 6.23 -21.52
CA PHE A 86 25.55 6.53 -20.11
C PHE A 86 26.84 6.82 -19.32
N LEU A 87 27.91 6.06 -19.53
CA LEU A 87 29.20 6.27 -18.87
C LEU A 87 29.85 7.60 -19.31
N LEU A 88 29.75 7.95 -20.59
CA LEU A 88 30.20 9.26 -21.09
C LEU A 88 29.42 10.41 -20.46
N LEU A 89 28.09 10.27 -20.36
CA LEU A 89 27.25 11.24 -19.66
C LEU A 89 27.70 11.39 -18.21
N ARG A 90 27.91 10.28 -17.49
CA ARG A 90 28.39 10.31 -16.10
C ARG A 90 29.69 11.12 -15.98
N GLU A 91 30.68 10.84 -16.82
CA GLU A 91 31.97 11.54 -16.76
C GLU A 91 31.80 13.05 -16.97
N ALA A 92 30.96 13.45 -17.94
CA ALA A 92 30.63 14.84 -18.17
C ALA A 92 29.92 15.49 -16.96
N LEU A 93 29.00 14.79 -16.29
CA LEU A 93 28.27 15.33 -15.14
C LEU A 93 29.15 15.45 -13.90
N VAL A 94 29.99 14.46 -13.61
CA VAL A 94 30.92 14.49 -12.47
C VAL A 94 31.90 15.65 -12.59
N SER A 95 32.34 15.97 -13.81
CA SER A 95 33.24 17.10 -14.07
C SER A 95 32.63 18.48 -13.79
N GLN A 96 31.31 18.59 -13.70
CA GLN A 96 30.55 19.84 -13.50
C GLN A 96 30.08 20.03 -12.04
N ASN A 97 30.39 19.11 -11.14
CA ASN A 97 29.89 19.09 -9.75
C ASN A 97 30.47 20.21 -8.84
N THR A 98 31.20 21.18 -9.39
CA THR A 98 31.71 22.34 -8.66
C THR A 98 30.76 23.54 -8.67
N GLU A 99 29.65 23.44 -9.39
CA GLU A 99 28.67 24.51 -9.50
C GLU A 99 27.63 24.50 -8.37
N LYS A 100 26.79 25.54 -8.34
CA LYS A 100 25.63 25.57 -7.44
C LYS A 100 24.71 24.40 -7.70
N SER A 101 24.11 23.85 -6.64
CA SER A 101 23.23 22.68 -6.70
C SER A 101 22.13 22.76 -7.79
N VAL A 102 21.51 23.92 -7.98
CA VAL A 102 20.47 24.14 -9.00
C VAL A 102 21.04 24.12 -10.42
N ALA A 103 22.24 24.65 -10.63
CA ALA A 103 22.91 24.61 -11.92
C ALA A 103 23.30 23.17 -12.27
N VAL A 104 23.79 22.40 -11.28
CA VAL A 104 24.05 20.97 -11.46
C VAL A 104 22.75 20.22 -11.77
N LEU A 105 21.64 20.50 -11.08
CA LEU A 105 20.33 19.88 -11.37
C LEU A 105 19.90 20.15 -12.83
N GLN A 106 19.99 21.39 -13.28
CA GLN A 106 19.64 21.76 -14.66
C GLN A 106 20.56 21.05 -15.67
N ALA A 107 21.86 21.06 -15.43
CA ALA A 107 22.84 20.38 -16.28
C ALA A 107 22.61 18.87 -16.38
N VAL A 108 22.28 18.19 -15.28
CA VAL A 108 22.00 16.75 -15.31
C VAL A 108 20.69 16.43 -16.02
N LEU A 109 19.66 17.25 -15.84
CA LEU A 109 18.34 17.06 -16.45
C LEU A 109 18.36 17.32 -17.96
N ASP A 110 19.08 18.35 -18.40
CA ASP A 110 19.28 18.67 -19.82
C ASP A 110 20.25 17.69 -20.48
N GLY A 111 21.43 17.47 -19.88
CA GLY A 111 22.47 16.60 -20.42
C GLY A 111 22.03 15.13 -20.52
N SER A 112 21.15 14.67 -19.64
CA SER A 112 20.56 13.33 -19.73
C SER A 112 19.50 13.19 -20.82
N GLY A 113 18.92 14.31 -21.29
CA GLY A 113 17.76 14.36 -22.18
C GLY A 113 16.43 14.11 -21.47
N TYR A 114 16.38 14.11 -20.13
CA TYR A 114 15.18 13.76 -19.38
C TYR A 114 14.05 14.77 -19.54
N LEU A 115 14.38 16.06 -19.54
CA LEU A 115 13.38 17.11 -19.83
C LEU A 115 12.85 17.02 -21.27
N ALA A 116 13.71 16.68 -22.22
CA ALA A 116 13.30 16.49 -23.61
C ALA A 116 12.30 15.33 -23.76
N GLU A 117 12.56 14.19 -23.10
CA GLU A 117 11.63 13.05 -23.08
C GLU A 117 10.26 13.44 -22.51
N LEU A 118 10.24 14.10 -21.33
CA LEU A 118 8.99 14.51 -20.70
C LEU A 118 8.20 15.53 -21.53
N ARG A 119 8.86 16.50 -22.16
CA ARG A 119 8.21 17.50 -23.01
C ARG A 119 7.55 16.92 -24.26
N THR A 120 8.07 15.80 -24.78
CA THR A 120 7.47 15.11 -25.94
C THR A 120 6.34 14.15 -25.57
N GLY A 121 6.03 14.05 -24.29
CA GLY A 121 5.10 13.07 -23.74
C GLY A 121 3.63 13.49 -23.74
N SER A 122 2.90 12.90 -22.80
CA SER A 122 1.45 13.02 -22.59
C SER A 122 1.09 14.12 -21.56
N ASP A 123 -0.20 14.37 -21.35
CA ASP A 123 -0.68 15.34 -20.33
C ASP A 123 -0.16 15.03 -18.91
N ASP A 124 0.00 13.75 -18.56
CA ASP A 124 0.62 13.30 -17.29
C ASP A 124 2.04 13.86 -17.10
N ASP A 125 2.75 14.17 -18.19
CA ASP A 125 4.10 14.71 -18.13
C ASP A 125 4.12 16.20 -17.77
N SER A 126 2.99 16.92 -17.90
CA SER A 126 2.87 18.30 -17.40
C SER A 126 2.93 18.38 -15.88
N GLU A 127 2.29 17.45 -15.17
CA GLU A 127 2.39 17.36 -13.70
C GLU A 127 3.82 17.00 -13.27
N ARG A 128 4.48 16.11 -14.01
CA ARG A 128 5.88 15.73 -13.74
C ARG A 128 6.84 16.90 -13.95
N LEU A 129 6.67 17.67 -15.03
CA LEU A 129 7.47 18.86 -15.28
C LEU A 129 7.28 19.89 -14.17
N LYS A 130 6.05 20.12 -13.71
CA LYS A 130 5.79 20.98 -12.57
C LYS A 130 6.49 20.49 -11.29
N ASN A 131 6.47 19.19 -11.01
CA ASN A 131 7.18 18.63 -9.85
C ASN A 131 8.69 18.89 -9.94
N LEU A 132 9.28 18.82 -11.14
CA LEU A 132 10.70 19.15 -11.37
C LEU A 132 10.99 20.65 -11.23
N GLU A 133 10.08 21.53 -11.65
CA GLU A 133 10.20 22.99 -11.44
C GLU A 133 10.14 23.36 -9.93
N ASP A 134 9.26 22.69 -9.18
CA ASP A 134 9.17 22.83 -7.73
C ASP A 134 10.46 22.28 -7.05
N LEU A 135 11.04 21.20 -7.58
CA LEU A 135 12.34 20.68 -7.14
C LEU A 135 13.46 21.70 -7.39
N GLU A 136 13.56 22.28 -8.59
CA GLU A 136 14.54 23.32 -8.91
C GLU A 136 14.44 24.50 -7.94
N SER A 137 13.21 24.94 -7.64
CA SER A 137 12.95 26.04 -6.70
C SER A 137 13.34 25.74 -5.26
N ALA A 138 13.29 24.47 -4.85
CA ALA A 138 13.75 24.03 -3.53
C ALA A 138 15.28 23.87 -3.50
N VAL A 139 15.84 23.27 -4.55
CA VAL A 139 17.29 23.04 -4.71
C VAL A 139 18.06 24.35 -4.83
N ALA A 140 17.47 25.41 -5.39
CA ALA A 140 18.09 26.74 -5.46
C ALA A 140 18.49 27.33 -4.10
N GLY A 141 17.98 26.79 -2.98
CA GLY A 141 18.39 27.17 -1.62
C GLY A 141 19.71 26.54 -1.13
N PHE A 142 20.35 25.67 -1.90
CA PHE A 142 21.56 24.95 -1.50
C PHE A 142 22.78 25.43 -2.30
N ASP A 143 23.89 25.68 -1.62
CA ASP A 143 25.12 26.14 -2.26
C ASP A 143 25.80 25.06 -3.10
N ASP A 144 25.73 23.79 -2.67
CA ASP A 144 26.33 22.66 -3.36
C ASP A 144 25.44 21.40 -3.29
N VAL A 145 25.78 20.41 -4.13
CA VAL A 145 25.03 19.14 -4.22
C VAL A 145 25.24 18.27 -2.99
N ALA A 146 26.40 18.37 -2.31
CA ALA A 146 26.70 17.55 -1.15
C ALA A 146 25.76 17.87 0.01
N GLY A 147 25.61 19.15 0.38
CA GLY A 147 24.70 19.59 1.43
C GLY A 147 23.23 19.34 1.10
N LEU A 148 22.86 19.42 -0.19
CA LEU A 148 21.53 19.00 -0.65
C LEU A 148 21.28 17.50 -0.38
N LEU A 149 22.22 16.64 -0.78
CA LEU A 149 22.09 15.19 -0.64
C LEU A 149 22.10 14.76 0.83
N GLU A 150 22.91 15.39 1.69
CA GLU A 150 22.89 15.16 3.14
C GLU A 150 21.50 15.45 3.71
N GLN A 151 20.89 16.58 3.35
CA GLN A 151 19.54 16.90 3.82
C GLN A 151 18.49 15.92 3.29
N ILE A 152 18.61 15.47 2.03
CA ILE A 152 17.72 14.45 1.47
C ILE A 152 17.86 13.13 2.23
N ASP A 153 19.10 12.69 2.50
CA ASP A 153 19.36 11.45 3.24
C ASP A 153 18.82 11.53 4.68
N GLU A 154 18.92 12.70 5.31
CA GLU A 154 18.33 12.93 6.62
C GLU A 154 16.80 12.80 6.58
N LEU A 155 16.13 13.37 5.56
CA LEU A 155 14.68 13.23 5.36
C LEU A 155 14.25 11.78 5.14
N ASP A 156 14.95 11.06 4.26
CA ASP A 156 14.68 9.64 4.01
C ASP A 156 14.88 8.80 5.29
N SER A 157 15.92 9.12 6.09
CA SER A 157 16.18 8.44 7.37
C SER A 157 15.09 8.67 8.42
N VAL A 158 14.38 9.80 8.38
CA VAL A 158 13.28 10.10 9.30
C VAL A 158 12.03 9.30 8.92
N GLU A 159 11.77 9.14 7.63
CA GLU A 159 10.63 8.37 7.15
C GLU A 159 10.81 6.85 7.30
N ASP A 160 12.04 6.35 7.18
CA ASP A 160 12.36 4.94 7.35
C ASP A 160 12.49 4.51 8.83
N ARG A 161 12.40 5.46 9.77
CA ARG A 161 12.29 5.13 11.19
C ARG A 161 11.01 4.31 11.43
N PRO A 162 11.05 3.30 12.31
CA PRO A 162 9.86 2.58 12.70
C PRO A 162 8.80 3.59 13.15
N ARG A 163 7.63 3.54 12.50
CA ARG A 163 6.52 4.43 12.82
C ARG A 163 6.32 4.39 14.34
N PRO A 164 6.20 5.55 15.00
CA PRO A 164 6.00 5.57 16.43
C PRO A 164 4.79 4.68 16.75
N LYS A 165 4.92 3.87 17.80
CA LYS A 165 3.81 3.05 18.25
C LYS A 165 2.66 4.01 18.58
N THR A 166 1.49 3.76 18.02
CA THR A 166 0.28 4.52 18.32
C THR A 166 -0.71 3.63 19.04
N ALA A 167 -1.51 4.24 19.90
CA ALA A 167 -2.63 3.58 20.55
C ALA A 167 -3.85 4.50 20.46
N SER A 168 -5.03 3.89 20.30
CA SER A 168 -6.29 4.63 20.31
C SER A 168 -6.61 5.07 21.73
N LEU A 169 -7.07 6.30 21.88
CA LEU A 169 -7.70 6.75 23.11
C LEU A 169 -8.94 5.91 23.41
N PHE A 170 -9.20 5.68 24.69
CA PHE A 170 -10.48 5.15 25.14
C PHE A 170 -11.60 6.18 24.91
N GLU A 171 -12.84 5.70 24.80
CA GLU A 171 -14.02 6.52 24.54
C GLU A 171 -14.21 7.61 25.62
N THR A 172 -13.77 7.33 26.85
CA THR A 172 -13.84 8.25 27.98
C THR A 172 -12.70 9.27 28.04
N MET A 173 -11.65 9.12 27.22
CA MET A 173 -10.46 9.98 27.23
C MET A 173 -10.58 11.12 26.20
N THR A 174 -10.07 12.30 26.56
CA THR A 174 -9.97 13.45 25.65
C THR A 174 -8.54 13.96 25.56
N LEU A 175 -8.20 14.59 24.44
CA LEU A 175 -6.84 15.09 24.18
C LEU A 175 -6.39 16.16 25.18
N GLU A 176 -7.33 16.91 25.76
CA GLU A 176 -7.04 17.97 26.72
C GLU A 176 -6.73 17.43 28.13
N ARG A 177 -7.19 16.21 28.44
CA ARG A 177 -7.15 15.65 29.81
C ARG A 177 -6.18 14.48 29.94
N ILE A 178 -5.68 13.94 28.82
CA ILE A 178 -4.76 12.80 28.83
C ILE A 178 -3.43 13.18 29.48
N THR A 179 -2.95 12.32 30.38
CA THR A 179 -1.63 12.47 30.98
C THR A 179 -0.59 11.61 30.27
N LEU A 180 0.70 11.89 30.50
CA LEU A 180 1.79 11.05 30.00
C LEU A 180 1.65 9.60 30.49
N GLN A 181 1.20 9.41 31.73
CA GLN A 181 1.02 8.09 32.33
C GLN A 181 -0.06 7.30 31.58
N ASP A 182 -1.21 7.91 31.32
CA ASP A 182 -2.29 7.29 30.54
C ASP A 182 -1.82 6.92 29.13
N ALA A 183 -1.03 7.79 28.49
CA ALA A 183 -0.48 7.53 27.17
C ALA A 183 0.48 6.32 27.18
N LEU A 184 1.33 6.20 28.20
CA LEU A 184 2.23 5.03 28.35
C LEU A 184 1.44 3.74 28.58
N GLU A 185 0.34 3.79 29.32
CA GLU A 185 -0.55 2.64 29.53
C GLU A 185 -1.23 2.20 28.25
N LEU A 186 -1.79 3.13 27.46
CA LEU A 186 -2.36 2.82 26.15
C LEU A 186 -1.31 2.24 25.19
N LEU A 187 -0.10 2.80 25.19
CA LEU A 187 1.03 2.32 24.39
C LEU A 187 1.57 0.97 24.86
N SER A 188 1.23 0.50 26.06
CA SER A 188 1.60 -0.83 26.53
C SER A 188 0.75 -1.94 25.89
N LEU A 189 -0.43 -1.61 25.35
CA LEU A 189 -1.30 -2.58 24.67
C LEU A 189 -0.68 -3.02 23.32
N PRO A 190 -0.87 -4.28 22.86
CA PRO A 190 -1.58 -5.38 23.54
C PRO A 190 -0.82 -5.88 24.77
N ARG A 191 -1.56 -6.12 25.87
CA ARG A 191 -1.00 -6.61 27.13
C ARG A 191 -1.20 -8.12 27.24
N THR A 192 -0.16 -8.84 27.67
CA THR A 192 -0.28 -10.26 28.04
C THR A 192 -0.76 -10.35 29.49
N VAL A 193 -1.90 -11.00 29.71
CA VAL A 193 -2.49 -11.17 31.05
C VAL A 193 -1.88 -12.38 31.76
N GLY A 194 -1.60 -13.45 31.01
CA GLY A 194 -0.97 -14.66 31.53
C GLY A 194 -1.02 -15.82 30.54
N VAL A 195 -0.61 -17.00 31.01
CA VAL A 195 -0.67 -18.26 30.27
C VAL A 195 -1.77 -19.12 30.86
N ASP A 196 -2.55 -19.76 30.00
CA ASP A 196 -3.57 -20.70 30.44
C ASP A 196 -2.91 -21.98 31.00
N PRO A 197 -3.19 -22.38 32.26
CA PRO A 197 -2.59 -23.57 32.87
C PRO A 197 -3.03 -24.90 32.22
N THR A 198 -4.12 -24.92 31.44
CA THR A 198 -4.61 -26.14 30.77
C THR A 198 -3.93 -26.42 29.44
N ASP A 199 -3.73 -25.38 28.62
CA ASP A 199 -3.23 -25.51 27.25
C ASP A 199 -1.84 -24.91 27.03
N GLY A 200 -1.30 -24.17 28.01
CA GLY A 200 -0.02 -23.46 27.88
C GLY A 200 -0.05 -22.27 26.90
N LEU A 201 -1.23 -21.83 26.47
CA LEU A 201 -1.39 -20.74 25.49
C LEU A 201 -1.48 -19.37 26.17
N GLU A 202 -0.81 -18.38 25.59
CA GLU A 202 -0.86 -16.99 26.06
C GLU A 202 -2.23 -16.34 25.82
N ILE A 203 -2.68 -15.61 26.83
CA ILE A 203 -3.89 -14.79 26.80
C ILE A 203 -3.46 -13.32 26.72
N THR A 204 -3.82 -12.67 25.62
CA THR A 204 -3.54 -11.25 25.38
C THR A 204 -4.84 -10.44 25.32
N VAL A 205 -4.79 -9.19 25.77
CA VAL A 205 -5.91 -8.24 25.72
C VAL A 205 -5.52 -7.05 24.86
N GLN A 206 -6.44 -6.59 24.02
CA GLN A 206 -6.17 -5.52 23.07
C GLN A 206 -7.44 -4.75 22.69
N ASN A 207 -7.26 -3.46 22.36
CA ASN A 207 -8.35 -2.64 21.85
C ASN A 207 -8.45 -2.79 20.33
N GLY A 208 -9.59 -3.26 19.83
CA GLY A 208 -9.84 -3.51 18.42
C GLY A 208 -10.86 -2.55 17.81
N ARG A 209 -11.04 -2.63 16.48
CA ARG A 209 -12.05 -1.84 15.75
C ARG A 209 -13.48 -1.98 16.31
N PHE A 210 -13.79 -3.13 16.90
CA PHE A 210 -15.13 -3.46 17.42
C PHE A 210 -15.20 -3.40 18.95
N GLY A 211 -14.22 -2.73 19.57
CA GLY A 211 -14.10 -2.63 21.02
C GLY A 211 -13.05 -3.57 21.63
N PRO A 212 -12.95 -3.57 22.96
CA PRO A 212 -11.94 -4.29 23.73
C PRO A 212 -12.21 -5.80 23.70
N TYR A 213 -11.16 -6.59 23.54
CA TYR A 213 -11.28 -8.06 23.49
C TYR A 213 -10.02 -8.76 23.99
N LEU A 214 -10.21 -9.98 24.46
CA LEU A 214 -9.15 -10.92 24.77
C LEU A 214 -8.97 -11.94 23.65
N LYS A 215 -7.74 -12.45 23.50
CA LYS A 215 -7.35 -13.44 22.50
C LYS A 215 -6.47 -14.52 23.14
N LYS A 216 -6.84 -15.78 22.92
CA LYS A 216 -6.07 -16.99 23.25
C LYS A 216 -5.91 -17.83 21.98
N GLY A 217 -4.76 -17.76 21.32
CA GLY A 217 -4.53 -18.44 20.04
C GLY A 217 -5.54 -18.04 18.95
N SER A 218 -6.43 -18.97 18.58
CA SER A 218 -7.53 -18.75 17.62
C SER A 218 -8.85 -18.36 18.29
N ASP A 219 -8.92 -18.39 19.62
CA ASP A 219 -10.10 -18.01 20.37
C ASP A 219 -10.08 -16.52 20.77
N SER A 220 -11.23 -15.87 20.72
CA SER A 220 -11.42 -14.48 21.16
C SER A 220 -12.76 -14.28 21.87
N ARG A 221 -12.79 -13.38 22.85
CA ARG A 221 -13.99 -12.94 23.56
C ARG A 221 -13.96 -11.42 23.73
N SER A 222 -15.11 -10.78 23.57
CA SER A 222 -15.25 -9.36 23.85
C SER A 222 -15.19 -9.11 25.36
N LEU A 223 -14.57 -8.00 25.74
CA LEU A 223 -14.63 -7.46 27.09
C LEU A 223 -15.79 -6.46 27.19
N ALA A 224 -16.21 -6.14 28.42
CA ALA A 224 -17.36 -5.28 28.64
C ALA A 224 -17.03 -3.80 28.40
N ASN A 225 -15.83 -3.37 28.77
CA ASN A 225 -15.37 -1.99 28.66
C ASN A 225 -13.85 -1.93 28.44
N GLU A 226 -13.35 -0.74 28.11
CA GLU A 226 -11.93 -0.54 27.78
C GLU A 226 -11.03 -0.57 29.02
N GLU A 227 -11.55 -0.19 30.19
CA GLU A 227 -10.83 -0.26 31.48
C GLU A 227 -10.41 -1.69 31.85
N GLN A 228 -11.20 -2.70 31.42
CA GLN A 228 -10.82 -4.10 31.58
C GLN A 228 -9.52 -4.46 30.87
N LEU A 229 -9.10 -3.74 29.83
CA LEU A 229 -7.81 -3.99 29.18
C LEU A 229 -6.62 -3.79 30.13
N LEU A 230 -6.78 -2.93 31.15
CA LEU A 230 -5.75 -2.60 32.13
C LEU A 230 -5.92 -3.35 33.46
N THR A 231 -7.12 -3.83 33.77
CA THR A 231 -7.45 -4.38 35.10
C THR A 231 -7.76 -5.87 35.11
N VAL A 232 -8.13 -6.46 33.96
CA VAL A 232 -8.60 -7.85 33.90
C VAL A 232 -7.52 -8.85 34.34
N THR A 233 -7.94 -9.84 35.11
CA THR A 233 -7.10 -10.90 35.64
C THR A 233 -7.16 -12.16 34.79
N LEU A 234 -6.22 -13.08 35.02
CA LEU A 234 -6.18 -14.38 34.32
C LEU A 234 -7.45 -15.19 34.59
N GLU A 235 -7.93 -15.21 35.83
CA GLU A 235 -9.13 -15.96 36.24
C GLU A 235 -10.38 -15.47 35.51
N GLU A 236 -10.55 -14.15 35.39
CA GLU A 236 -11.66 -13.54 34.65
C GLU A 236 -11.58 -13.85 33.15
N CYS A 237 -10.37 -13.83 32.57
CA CYS A 237 -10.19 -14.21 31.17
C CYS A 237 -10.58 -15.67 30.92
N LEU A 238 -10.20 -16.58 31.82
CA LEU A 238 -10.54 -18.00 31.73
C LEU A 238 -12.05 -18.22 31.87
N ALA A 239 -12.70 -17.50 32.79
CA ALA A 239 -14.15 -17.55 32.96
C ALA A 239 -14.89 -17.09 31.68
N LEU A 240 -14.41 -16.03 31.02
CA LEU A 240 -14.98 -15.55 29.75
C LEU A 240 -14.74 -16.53 28.59
N LEU A 241 -13.57 -17.17 28.55
CA LEU A 241 -13.26 -18.18 27.53
C LEU A 241 -14.11 -19.44 27.68
N ALA A 242 -14.42 -19.86 28.91
CA ALA A 242 -15.28 -20.99 29.22
C ALA A 242 -16.74 -20.78 28.78
N GLN A 243 -17.19 -19.53 28.66
CA GLN A 243 -18.53 -19.24 28.15
C GLN A 243 -18.64 -19.61 26.65
N PRO A 244 -19.79 -20.17 26.23
CA PRO A 244 -20.02 -20.54 24.84
C PRO A 244 -19.95 -19.29 23.96
N LYS A 245 -19.32 -19.42 22.79
CA LYS A 245 -19.25 -18.34 21.79
C LYS A 245 -20.64 -17.86 21.42
N ARG A 246 -21.04 -16.71 21.94
CA ARG A 246 -22.14 -15.91 21.39
C ARG A 246 -21.66 -15.33 20.07
N ARG A 247 -21.62 -16.16 19.02
CA ARG A 247 -21.34 -15.69 17.66
C ARG A 247 -22.34 -14.59 17.36
N GLY A 248 -21.84 -13.38 17.09
CA GLY A 248 -22.57 -12.31 16.41
C GLY A 248 -22.88 -12.69 14.96
N ARG A 249 -23.46 -13.88 14.73
CA ARG A 249 -24.30 -14.07 13.56
C ARG A 249 -25.50 -13.20 13.85
N SER A 250 -25.57 -12.07 13.14
CA SER A 250 -26.80 -11.36 12.84
C SER A 250 -27.94 -12.36 12.94
N ALA A 251 -28.83 -12.17 13.92
CA ALA A 251 -30.00 -13.01 14.09
C ALA A 251 -30.58 -13.20 12.68
N VAL A 252 -30.69 -14.45 12.22
CA VAL A 252 -31.23 -14.75 10.89
C VAL A 252 -32.56 -14.02 10.84
N ARG A 253 -32.64 -12.90 10.11
CA ARG A 253 -33.87 -12.13 9.98
C ARG A 253 -34.88 -13.13 9.42
N GLN A 254 -35.93 -13.40 10.18
CA GLN A 254 -36.95 -14.34 9.76
C GLN A 254 -37.49 -13.88 8.40
N PRO A 255 -37.83 -14.80 7.49
CA PRO A 255 -38.45 -14.46 6.22
C PRO A 255 -39.61 -13.47 6.39
N LEU A 256 -39.66 -12.46 5.52
CA LEU A 256 -40.77 -11.50 5.51
C LEU A 256 -42.07 -12.18 5.05
N ARG A 257 -41.97 -13.11 4.10
CA ARG A 257 -43.11 -13.85 3.55
C ARG A 257 -42.63 -15.13 2.86
N GLU A 258 -43.35 -16.23 3.04
CA GLU A 258 -43.22 -17.41 2.18
C GLU A 258 -44.24 -17.26 1.03
N LEU A 259 -43.78 -17.50 -0.18
CA LEU A 259 -44.55 -17.44 -1.42
C LEU A 259 -44.72 -18.86 -1.98
N GLY A 260 -45.52 -19.01 -3.03
CA GLY A 260 -45.72 -20.29 -3.71
C GLY A 260 -44.44 -20.95 -4.26
N GLU A 261 -44.61 -22.11 -4.89
CA GLU A 261 -43.53 -22.79 -5.60
C GLU A 261 -43.25 -22.11 -6.93
N ASP A 262 -41.97 -21.92 -7.25
CA ASP A 262 -41.56 -21.37 -8.53
C ASP A 262 -41.82 -22.40 -9.66
N PRO A 263 -42.56 -22.04 -10.73
CA PRO A 263 -42.89 -22.96 -11.82
C PRO A 263 -41.68 -23.55 -12.55
N GLU A 264 -40.52 -22.88 -12.50
CA GLU A 264 -39.31 -23.29 -13.24
C GLU A 264 -38.36 -24.12 -12.38
N SER A 265 -38.19 -23.80 -11.10
CA SER A 265 -37.29 -24.55 -10.20
C SER A 265 -38.00 -25.58 -9.31
N GLY A 266 -39.32 -25.49 -9.16
CA GLY A 266 -40.12 -26.32 -8.23
C GLY A 266 -39.79 -26.09 -6.75
N LYS A 267 -39.09 -25.00 -6.42
CA LYS A 267 -38.68 -24.67 -5.05
C LYS A 267 -39.57 -23.58 -4.46
N THR A 268 -39.79 -23.63 -3.15
CA THR A 268 -40.54 -22.60 -2.41
C THR A 268 -39.84 -21.26 -2.49
N MET A 269 -40.56 -20.23 -2.94
CA MET A 269 -40.04 -18.87 -3.01
C MET A 269 -40.19 -18.18 -1.65
N ILE A 270 -39.16 -17.46 -1.21
CA ILE A 270 -39.15 -16.78 0.07
C ILE A 270 -38.76 -15.31 -0.13
N LEU A 271 -39.59 -14.40 0.37
CA LEU A 271 -39.28 -12.98 0.44
C LEU A 271 -38.48 -12.68 1.71
N LYS A 272 -37.30 -12.07 1.54
CA LYS A 272 -36.39 -11.71 2.64
C LYS A 272 -35.98 -10.24 2.55
N ASP A 273 -35.70 -9.65 3.70
CA ASP A 273 -35.12 -8.31 3.78
C ASP A 273 -33.59 -8.36 3.76
N GLY A 274 -32.98 -7.73 2.75
CA GLY A 274 -31.54 -7.71 2.54
C GLY A 274 -30.91 -6.35 2.79
N SER A 275 -29.57 -6.31 2.88
CA SER A 275 -28.81 -5.05 3.06
C SER A 275 -29.00 -4.03 1.92
N TRP A 276 -29.56 -4.45 0.79
CA TRP A 276 -29.77 -3.65 -0.42
C TRP A 276 -31.27 -3.52 -0.77
N GLY A 277 -32.14 -3.87 0.16
CA GLY A 277 -33.60 -3.90 -0.01
C GLY A 277 -34.18 -5.32 -0.05
N PRO A 278 -35.53 -5.43 -0.11
CA PRO A 278 -36.25 -6.70 -0.19
C PRO A 278 -35.87 -7.50 -1.44
N TYR A 279 -35.81 -8.83 -1.31
CA TYR A 279 -35.52 -9.73 -2.41
C TYR A 279 -36.23 -11.08 -2.24
N VAL A 280 -36.56 -11.70 -3.37
CA VAL A 280 -37.08 -13.08 -3.43
C VAL A 280 -35.93 -14.05 -3.62
N THR A 281 -36.00 -15.20 -2.95
CA THR A 281 -35.05 -16.31 -3.11
C THR A 281 -35.75 -17.65 -3.20
N ASP A 282 -35.28 -18.52 -4.11
CA ASP A 282 -35.63 -19.95 -4.19
C ASP A 282 -34.57 -20.84 -3.48
N GLY A 283 -33.64 -20.21 -2.75
CA GLY A 283 -32.49 -20.84 -2.12
C GLY A 283 -31.23 -20.94 -2.99
N GLU A 284 -31.33 -20.74 -4.31
CA GLU A 284 -30.21 -20.81 -5.25
C GLU A 284 -29.95 -19.46 -5.94
N TYR A 285 -31.01 -18.79 -6.36
CA TYR A 285 -31.02 -17.47 -6.98
C TYR A 285 -31.67 -16.44 -6.03
N ASN A 286 -31.12 -15.22 -6.05
CA ASN A 286 -31.63 -14.09 -5.29
C ASN A 286 -31.96 -12.95 -6.25
N ALA A 287 -33.24 -12.58 -6.32
CA ALA A 287 -33.76 -11.51 -7.17
C ALA A 287 -34.28 -10.35 -6.32
N SER A 288 -33.63 -9.19 -6.43
CA SER A 288 -34.07 -7.97 -5.75
C SER A 288 -35.37 -7.44 -6.37
N LEU A 289 -36.28 -6.90 -5.54
CA LEU A 289 -37.49 -6.23 -6.02
C LEU A 289 -37.13 -4.96 -6.81
N GLY A 290 -37.87 -4.68 -7.89
CA GLY A 290 -37.74 -3.46 -8.68
C GLY A 290 -38.39 -2.26 -7.98
N ARG A 291 -38.12 -1.04 -8.48
CA ARG A 291 -38.65 0.22 -7.90
C ARG A 291 -40.18 0.35 -7.92
N GLY A 292 -40.88 -0.52 -8.67
CA GLY A 292 -42.35 -0.55 -8.74
C GLY A 292 -42.98 -1.77 -8.07
N ASP A 293 -42.19 -2.69 -7.52
CA ASP A 293 -42.72 -3.87 -6.83
C ASP A 293 -42.93 -3.53 -5.34
N SER A 294 -44.15 -3.67 -4.83
CA SER A 294 -44.47 -3.48 -3.41
C SER A 294 -44.36 -4.81 -2.66
N ILE A 295 -43.93 -4.76 -1.39
CA ILE A 295 -43.76 -5.96 -0.54
C ILE A 295 -45.13 -6.65 -0.29
N GLU A 296 -46.19 -5.86 -0.24
CA GLU A 296 -47.54 -6.31 0.11
C GLU A 296 -48.26 -6.90 -1.12
N GLU A 297 -48.11 -6.31 -2.31
CA GLU A 297 -48.82 -6.74 -3.53
C GLU A 297 -48.02 -7.72 -4.39
N LEU A 298 -46.83 -8.14 -3.93
CA LEU A 298 -46.01 -9.11 -4.66
C LEU A 298 -46.79 -10.43 -4.84
N THR A 299 -47.07 -10.82 -6.08
CA THR A 299 -47.72 -12.10 -6.41
C THR A 299 -46.69 -13.21 -6.63
N ASP A 300 -47.13 -14.47 -6.50
CA ASP A 300 -46.27 -15.64 -6.75
C ASP A 300 -45.75 -15.65 -8.21
N GLU A 301 -46.60 -15.25 -9.16
CA GLU A 301 -46.22 -15.11 -10.58
C GLU A 301 -45.12 -14.07 -10.77
N ARG A 302 -45.26 -12.89 -10.14
CA ARG A 302 -44.27 -11.82 -10.23
C ARG A 302 -42.94 -12.21 -9.57
N ALA A 303 -43.00 -12.95 -8.47
CA ALA A 303 -41.82 -13.47 -7.77
C ALA A 303 -41.06 -14.50 -8.63
N ALA A 304 -41.78 -15.38 -9.32
CA ALA A 304 -41.21 -16.35 -10.27
C ALA A 304 -40.55 -15.64 -11.47
N GLU A 305 -41.20 -14.62 -12.04
CA GLU A 305 -40.64 -13.80 -13.12
C GLU A 305 -39.28 -13.17 -12.73
N LEU A 306 -39.21 -12.57 -11.54
CA LEU A 306 -37.99 -11.94 -11.04
C LEU A 306 -36.84 -12.95 -10.87
N LEU A 307 -37.15 -14.17 -10.44
CA LEU A 307 -36.18 -15.25 -10.32
C LEU A 307 -35.74 -15.77 -11.70
N ALA A 308 -36.67 -15.97 -12.64
CA ALA A 308 -36.37 -16.39 -14.00
C ALA A 308 -35.48 -15.37 -14.73
N GLU A 309 -35.78 -14.07 -14.61
CA GLU A 309 -34.92 -13.00 -15.11
C GLU A 309 -33.51 -13.06 -14.52
N ARG A 310 -33.42 -13.36 -13.21
CA ARG A 310 -32.15 -13.45 -12.50
C ARG A 310 -31.32 -14.64 -12.96
N ARG A 311 -31.97 -15.76 -13.30
CA ARG A 311 -31.35 -16.96 -13.89
C ARG A 311 -30.83 -16.66 -15.29
N ALA A 312 -31.64 -16.02 -16.14
CA ALA A 312 -31.27 -15.63 -17.49
C ALA A 312 -30.05 -14.68 -17.52
N LYS A 313 -29.93 -13.78 -16.53
CA LYS A 313 -28.79 -12.85 -16.40
C LYS A 313 -27.49 -13.51 -15.90
N GLY A 314 -27.54 -14.77 -15.46
CA GLY A 314 -26.38 -15.53 -14.98
C GLY A 314 -25.79 -15.04 -13.65
N PRO A 315 -24.91 -15.82 -13.00
CA PRO A 315 -24.25 -15.40 -11.76
C PRO A 315 -23.36 -14.18 -12.03
N PRO A 316 -23.23 -13.24 -11.07
CA PRO A 316 -22.38 -12.07 -11.27
C PRO A 316 -20.95 -12.57 -11.46
N GLY A 317 -20.32 -12.20 -12.60
CA GLY A 317 -18.96 -12.60 -12.91
C GLY A 317 -18.03 -12.29 -11.73
N LYS A 318 -17.25 -13.28 -11.28
CA LYS A 318 -16.25 -13.09 -10.24
C LYS A 318 -15.28 -12.00 -10.70
N LYS A 319 -15.39 -10.78 -10.16
CA LYS A 319 -14.34 -9.75 -10.29
C LYS A 319 -13.04 -10.36 -9.79
N LYS A 320 -12.07 -10.58 -10.68
CA LYS A 320 -10.70 -10.96 -10.30
C LYS A 320 -10.20 -9.92 -9.31
N ARG A 321 -9.94 -10.34 -8.07
CA ARG A 321 -9.29 -9.50 -7.06
C ARG A 321 -7.90 -9.15 -7.60
N SER A 322 -7.59 -7.87 -7.78
CA SER A 322 -6.21 -7.47 -8.06
C SER A 322 -5.37 -7.81 -6.83
N SER A 323 -4.36 -8.65 -7.03
CA SER A 323 -3.38 -8.93 -6.00
C SER A 323 -2.59 -7.65 -5.73
N ARG A 324 -2.83 -7.04 -4.57
CA ARG A 324 -1.99 -5.95 -4.05
C ARG A 324 -0.61 -6.56 -3.74
N LYS A 325 0.40 -6.18 -4.51
CA LYS A 325 1.80 -6.57 -4.28
C LYS A 325 2.17 -6.15 -2.85
N LYS A 326 2.68 -7.11 -2.07
CA LYS A 326 3.38 -6.85 -0.80
C LYS A 326 4.68 -6.10 -1.07
#